data_AF-A0A0R3M3W2-F1
#
_entry.id   AF-A0A0R3M3W2-F1
#
_cell.length_a   1.000
_cell.length_b   1.000
_cell.length_c   1.000
_cell.angle_alpha   90.00
_cell.angle_beta   90.00
_cell.angle_gamma   90.00
#
_symmetry.space_group_name_H-M   'P 1'
#
loop_
_entity.id
_entity.type
_entity.pdbx_description
1 polymer ?
#
loop_
_entity_poly.entity_id
_entity_poly.type
_entity_poly.pdbx_seq_one_letter_code
_entity_poly.pdbx_strand_id
1 'polypeptide(L)'
;MTLAAAWTQLDAELNLLSGELRTFAAKRSPLDASHRFTLLDECMLEGLLSRVWQAWGIFARTCVVGSCVGTVSTAGNVIAALPDALSDAHVSGAAIRVKNKANPPYWGAPNSVLRWEPTWGDVDVLTRVLVGLKPTNHQQMLAAFSSSHASAKALQVIRNGSAHNHSQNMADIMGLRSAYRVFPINHPTQALFWLEPNTSDFLVTYAIQELRDAGLAAIA
;
A
#
# COMPACT_ATOMS: atom_id res chain seq x y z
N MET A 1 13.03 -14.34 5.53
CA MET A 1 11.60 -14.48 5.90
C MET A 1 10.88 -15.08 4.71
N THR A 2 10.04 -16.11 4.90
CA THR A 2 9.23 -16.65 3.79
C THR A 2 8.12 -15.68 3.42
N LEU A 3 7.62 -15.75 2.19
CA LEU A 3 6.51 -14.88 1.77
C LEU A 3 5.23 -15.15 2.57
N ALA A 4 5.02 -16.41 2.98
CA ALA A 4 3.93 -16.79 3.87
C ALA A 4 3.97 -16.04 5.22
N ALA A 5 5.15 -15.92 5.84
CA ALA A 5 5.28 -15.21 7.11
C ALA A 5 5.02 -13.70 6.97
N ALA A 6 5.49 -13.10 5.86
CA ALA A 6 5.22 -11.69 5.56
C ALA A 6 3.70 -11.43 5.40
N TRP A 7 3.00 -12.36 4.74
CA TRP A 7 1.56 -12.31 4.60
C TRP A 7 0.80 -12.46 5.92
N THR A 8 1.17 -13.45 6.74
CA THR A 8 0.55 -13.62 8.06
C THR A 8 0.65 -12.35 8.89
N GLN A 9 1.80 -11.65 8.83
CA GLN A 9 1.96 -10.37 9.53
C GLN A 9 1.09 -9.26 8.94
N LEU A 10 1.03 -9.13 7.61
CA LEU A 10 0.16 -8.16 6.95
C LEU A 10 -1.32 -8.40 7.29
N ASP A 11 -1.79 -9.64 7.14
CA ASP A 11 -3.18 -10.02 7.34
C ASP A 11 -3.63 -9.75 8.78
N ALA A 12 -2.81 -10.12 9.77
CA ALA A 12 -3.09 -9.83 11.17
C ALA A 12 -3.21 -8.32 11.45
N GLU A 13 -2.28 -7.51 10.93
CA GLU A 13 -2.29 -6.06 11.14
C GLU A 13 -3.47 -5.39 10.42
N LEU A 14 -3.77 -5.79 9.18
CA LEU A 14 -4.90 -5.25 8.42
C LEU A 14 -6.26 -5.66 9.03
N ASN A 15 -6.37 -6.88 9.56
CA ASN A 15 -7.57 -7.31 10.29
C ASN A 15 -7.80 -6.47 11.55
N LEU A 16 -6.74 -6.23 12.34
CA LEU A 16 -6.82 -5.37 13.52
C LEU A 16 -7.26 -3.95 13.16
N LEU A 17 -6.60 -3.32 12.18
CA LEU A 17 -6.87 -1.94 11.77
C LEU A 17 -8.26 -1.79 11.13
N SER A 18 -8.69 -2.76 10.33
CA SER A 18 -10.06 -2.81 9.79
C SER A 18 -11.10 -2.91 10.91
N GLY A 19 -10.83 -3.72 11.95
CA GLY A 19 -11.67 -3.83 13.14
C GLY A 19 -11.84 -2.49 13.89
N GLU A 20 -10.74 -1.76 14.09
CA GLU A 20 -10.77 -0.43 14.71
C GLU A 20 -11.57 0.58 13.88
N LEU A 21 -11.37 0.61 12.56
CA LEU A 21 -12.11 1.48 11.64
C LEU A 21 -13.61 1.18 11.62
N ARG A 22 -13.99 -0.11 11.61
CA ARG A 22 -15.40 -0.53 11.68
C ARG A 22 -16.03 -0.16 13.03
N THR A 23 -15.29 -0.34 14.12
CA THR A 23 -15.75 0.02 15.47
C THR A 23 -15.94 1.53 15.62
N PHE A 24 -15.02 2.33 15.06
CA PHE A 24 -15.18 3.78 14.97
C PHE A 24 -16.46 4.14 14.22
N ALA A 25 -16.67 3.57 13.03
CA ALA A 25 -17.84 3.88 12.20
C ALA A 25 -19.15 3.48 12.89
N ALA A 26 -19.19 2.33 13.56
CA ALA A 26 -20.37 1.88 14.30
C ALA A 26 -20.74 2.85 15.44
N LYS A 27 -19.73 3.39 16.15
CA LYS A 27 -19.94 4.35 17.25
C LYS A 27 -20.34 5.75 16.79
N ARG A 28 -20.00 6.12 15.55
CA ARG A 28 -20.18 7.48 15.01
C ARG A 28 -21.27 7.58 13.92
N SER A 29 -21.96 6.48 13.63
CA SER A 29 -22.98 6.42 12.59
C SER A 29 -24.14 7.41 12.85
N PRO A 30 -24.65 8.13 11.83
CA PRO A 30 -24.20 8.10 10.44
C PRO A 30 -22.95 8.99 10.20
N LEU A 31 -22.04 8.51 9.34
CA LEU A 31 -20.86 9.24 8.86
C LEU A 31 -21.13 9.85 7.47
N ASP A 32 -22.08 10.77 7.40
CA ASP A 32 -22.62 11.32 6.15
C ASP A 32 -22.39 12.84 5.99
N ALA A 33 -21.64 13.47 6.89
CA ALA A 33 -21.32 14.88 6.82
C ALA A 33 -20.02 15.21 7.58
N SER A 34 -19.30 16.24 7.13
CA SER A 34 -18.04 16.70 7.75
C SER A 34 -18.14 17.06 9.23
N HIS A 35 -19.23 17.73 9.64
CA HIS A 35 -19.42 18.17 11.03
C HIS A 35 -19.65 17.02 12.03
N ARG A 36 -19.74 15.77 11.56
CA ARG A 36 -19.83 14.56 12.40
C ARG A 36 -18.48 14.14 12.97
N PHE A 37 -17.39 14.66 12.42
CA PHE A 37 -16.04 14.36 12.83
C PHE A 37 -15.52 15.45 13.76
N THR A 38 -14.99 15.04 14.91
CA THR A 38 -14.25 15.93 15.80
C THR A 38 -12.77 15.92 15.43
N LEU A 39 -12.02 16.93 15.88
CA LEU A 39 -10.56 16.96 15.73
C LEU A 39 -9.89 15.69 16.28
N LEU A 40 -10.41 15.16 17.41
CA LEU A 40 -9.88 13.92 17.99
C LEU A 40 -10.09 12.73 17.06
N ASP A 41 -11.25 12.66 16.40
CA ASP A 41 -11.53 11.61 15.42
C ASP A 41 -10.56 11.73 14.23
N GLU A 42 -10.32 12.95 13.74
CA GLU A 42 -9.39 13.20 12.63
C GLU A 42 -7.97 12.74 12.97
N CYS A 43 -7.42 13.15 14.11
CA CYS A 43 -6.10 12.73 14.59
C CYS A 43 -5.98 11.20 14.72
N MET A 44 -7.03 10.54 15.23
CA MET A 44 -7.05 9.08 15.36
C MET A 44 -7.06 8.40 13.97
N LEU A 45 -7.90 8.89 13.06
CA LEU A 45 -8.02 8.35 11.71
C LEU A 45 -6.75 8.54 10.89
N GLU A 46 -6.01 9.64 11.08
CA GLU A 46 -4.68 9.81 10.49
C GLU A 46 -3.71 8.72 10.95
N GLY A 47 -3.71 8.43 12.26
CA GLY A 47 -2.90 7.36 12.83
C GLY A 47 -3.24 5.99 12.25
N LEU A 48 -4.54 5.65 12.20
CA LEU A 48 -5.02 4.38 11.64
C LEU A 48 -4.66 4.24 10.15
N LEU A 49 -4.94 5.27 9.35
CA LEU A 49 -4.60 5.30 7.93
C LEU A 49 -3.10 5.17 7.69
N SER A 50 -2.28 5.88 8.48
CA SER A 50 -0.82 5.77 8.38
C SER A 50 -0.35 4.35 8.71
N ARG A 51 -0.93 3.67 9.70
CA ARG A 51 -0.59 2.27 10.02
C ARG A 51 -0.98 1.31 8.91
N VAL A 52 -2.18 1.46 8.31
CA VAL A 52 -2.60 0.65 7.16
C VAL A 52 -1.60 0.78 6.01
N TRP A 53 -1.23 2.02 5.68
CA TRP A 53 -0.28 2.31 4.60
C TRP A 53 1.13 1.76 4.89
N GLN A 54 1.60 1.90 6.14
CA GLN A 54 2.90 1.38 6.55
C GLN A 54 2.93 -0.15 6.50
N ALA A 55 1.89 -0.83 6.98
CA ALA A 55 1.78 -2.29 6.93
C ALA A 55 1.84 -2.79 5.47
N TRP A 56 1.09 -2.16 4.58
CA TRP A 56 1.13 -2.45 3.15
C TRP A 56 2.52 -2.22 2.54
N GLY A 57 3.13 -1.07 2.81
CA GLY A 57 4.46 -0.73 2.29
C GLY A 57 5.55 -1.70 2.78
N ILE A 58 5.50 -2.11 4.05
CA ILE A 58 6.43 -3.09 4.62
C ILE A 58 6.26 -4.45 3.94
N PHE A 59 5.02 -4.89 3.73
CA PHE A 59 4.73 -6.14 3.04
C PHE A 59 5.24 -6.13 1.59
N ALA A 60 4.90 -5.08 0.83
CA ALA A 60 5.31 -4.95 -0.56
C ALA A 60 6.84 -4.92 -0.71
N ARG A 61 7.52 -4.17 0.17
CA ARG A 61 9.00 -4.19 0.28
C ARG A 61 9.51 -5.61 0.51
N THR A 62 8.94 -6.30 1.50
CA THR A 62 9.38 -7.65 1.89
C THR A 62 9.20 -8.65 0.75
N CYS A 63 8.10 -8.57 0.01
CA CYS A 63 7.84 -9.42 -1.15
C CYS A 63 8.87 -9.19 -2.26
N VAL A 64 9.11 -7.93 -2.63
CA VAL A 64 10.07 -7.59 -3.69
C VAL A 64 11.49 -8.00 -3.28
N VAL A 65 11.92 -7.63 -2.07
CA VAL A 65 13.26 -7.95 -1.57
C VAL A 65 13.45 -9.46 -1.45
N GLY A 66 12.52 -10.15 -0.79
CA GLY A 66 12.54 -11.61 -0.63
C GLY A 66 12.58 -12.33 -1.97
N SER A 67 11.80 -11.88 -2.95
CA SER A 67 11.78 -12.47 -4.30
C SER A 67 13.09 -12.24 -5.07
N CYS A 68 13.83 -11.17 -4.78
CA CYS A 68 15.12 -10.91 -5.41
C CYS A 68 16.26 -11.69 -4.74
N VAL A 69 16.32 -11.73 -3.40
CA VAL A 69 17.39 -12.43 -2.65
C VAL A 69 17.20 -13.94 -2.57
N GLY A 70 16.04 -14.43 -2.99
CA GLY A 70 15.66 -15.84 -2.93
C GLY A 70 14.74 -16.13 -1.73
N THR A 71 13.63 -16.80 -2.00
CA THR A 71 12.61 -17.12 -0.98
C THR A 71 11.75 -18.31 -1.43
N VAL A 72 10.68 -18.58 -0.70
CA VAL A 72 9.69 -19.63 -1.01
C VAL A 72 8.30 -19.01 -1.03
N SER A 73 7.52 -19.33 -2.08
CA SER A 73 6.11 -18.94 -2.20
C SER A 73 5.23 -19.68 -1.20
N THR A 74 3.96 -19.30 -1.06
CA THR A 74 3.03 -20.01 -0.18
C THR A 74 2.71 -21.41 -0.67
N ALA A 75 2.82 -21.68 -1.98
CA ALA A 75 2.71 -23.01 -2.57
C ALA A 75 3.97 -23.89 -2.39
N GLY A 76 5.02 -23.39 -1.72
CA GLY A 76 6.27 -24.12 -1.53
C GLY A 76 7.23 -24.03 -2.72
N ASN A 77 6.93 -23.23 -3.74
CA ASN A 77 7.80 -23.04 -4.89
C ASN A 77 9.03 -22.21 -4.51
N VAL A 78 10.21 -22.69 -4.88
CA VAL A 78 11.45 -21.95 -4.68
C VAL A 78 11.54 -20.80 -5.68
N ILE A 79 11.65 -19.58 -5.17
CA ILE A 79 11.97 -18.39 -5.96
C ILE A 79 13.48 -18.20 -5.86
N ALA A 80 14.19 -18.47 -6.96
CA ALA A 80 15.64 -18.39 -7.01
C ALA A 80 16.14 -16.94 -6.83
N ALA A 81 17.25 -16.79 -6.13
CA ALA A 81 17.93 -15.51 -5.98
C ALA A 81 18.45 -14.99 -7.33
N LEU A 82 18.36 -13.68 -7.54
CA LEU A 82 19.05 -13.02 -8.64
C LEU A 82 20.56 -12.94 -8.33
N PRO A 83 21.46 -13.12 -9.32
CA PRO A 83 22.90 -13.18 -9.08
C PRO A 83 23.48 -11.97 -8.34
N ASP A 84 22.96 -10.78 -8.61
CA ASP A 84 23.43 -9.51 -8.04
C ASP A 84 22.69 -9.11 -6.74
N ALA A 85 21.68 -9.88 -6.32
CA ALA A 85 20.87 -9.61 -5.13
C ALA A 85 21.51 -10.21 -3.87
N LEU A 86 22.76 -9.82 -3.59
CA LEU A 86 23.58 -10.40 -2.51
C LEU A 86 23.04 -10.12 -1.09
N SER A 87 22.20 -9.09 -0.93
CA SER A 87 21.52 -8.76 0.33
C SER A 87 20.34 -7.81 0.09
N ASP A 88 19.49 -7.64 1.10
CA ASP A 88 18.42 -6.64 1.13
C ASP A 88 18.92 -5.24 0.74
N ALA A 89 20.13 -4.88 1.17
CA ALA A 89 20.73 -3.59 0.87
C ALA A 89 21.07 -3.44 -0.63
N HIS A 90 21.48 -4.52 -1.30
CA HIS A 90 21.71 -4.51 -2.74
C HIS A 90 20.41 -4.33 -3.51
N VAL A 91 19.34 -5.03 -3.11
CA VAL A 91 18.01 -4.87 -3.73
C VAL A 91 17.47 -3.46 -3.51
N SER A 92 17.63 -2.93 -2.29
CA SER A 92 17.26 -1.55 -1.95
C SER A 92 17.98 -0.52 -2.84
N GLY A 93 19.30 -0.65 -2.99
CA GLY A 93 20.09 0.22 -3.88
C GLY A 93 19.67 0.09 -5.35
N ALA A 94 19.35 -1.12 -5.80
CA ALA A 94 18.88 -1.36 -7.16
C ALA A 94 17.50 -0.76 -7.42
N ALA A 95 16.55 -0.91 -6.49
CA ALA A 95 15.21 -0.33 -6.59
C ALA A 95 15.24 1.20 -6.66
N ILE A 96 16.14 1.85 -5.91
CA ILE A 96 16.38 3.30 -6.00
C ILE A 96 16.87 3.68 -7.41
N ARG A 97 17.80 2.92 -7.97
CA ARG A 97 18.32 3.18 -9.32
C ARG A 97 17.27 2.94 -10.40
N VAL A 98 16.45 1.89 -10.29
CA VAL A 98 15.31 1.66 -11.20
C VAL A 98 14.32 2.82 -11.16
N LYS A 99 14.01 3.36 -9.98
CA LYS A 99 13.12 4.52 -9.86
C LYS A 99 13.67 5.76 -10.57
N ASN A 100 14.98 5.96 -10.55
CA ASN A 100 15.64 7.18 -11.01
C ASN A 100 16.27 7.10 -12.41
N LYS A 101 16.40 5.90 -13.00
CA LYS A 101 17.05 5.68 -14.30
C LYS A 101 16.14 4.84 -15.20
N ALA A 102 16.02 5.23 -16.47
CA ALA A 102 15.19 4.52 -17.44
C ALA A 102 15.79 3.19 -17.94
N ASN A 103 17.11 3.06 -17.90
CA ASN A 103 17.84 1.94 -18.49
C ASN A 103 18.88 1.34 -17.51
N PRO A 104 19.20 0.04 -17.64
CA PRO A 104 20.25 -0.62 -16.85
C PRO A 104 21.64 -0.01 -17.13
N PRO A 105 22.63 -0.24 -16.24
CA PRO A 105 22.61 -1.17 -15.10
C PRO A 105 21.91 -0.61 -13.86
N TYR A 106 21.11 -1.47 -13.22
CA TYR A 106 20.41 -1.16 -11.96
C TYR A 106 21.11 -1.76 -10.74
N TRP A 107 21.88 -2.84 -10.88
CA TRP A 107 22.66 -3.41 -9.78
C TRP A 107 23.95 -2.62 -9.54
N GLY A 108 24.56 -2.78 -8.37
CA GLY A 108 25.70 -1.97 -7.93
C GLY A 108 25.65 -1.69 -6.43
N ALA A 109 26.08 -0.48 -6.03
CA ALA A 109 26.26 -0.13 -4.61
C ALA A 109 25.00 -0.41 -3.75
N PRO A 110 25.16 -1.02 -2.57
CA PRO A 110 24.07 -1.26 -1.64
C PRO A 110 23.57 0.04 -1.02
N ASN A 111 22.32 0.04 -0.56
CA ASN A 111 21.76 1.10 0.25
C ASN A 111 21.55 0.62 1.69
N SER A 112 22.17 1.30 2.65
CA SER A 112 21.98 1.07 4.09
C SER A 112 21.03 2.10 4.75
N VAL A 113 20.52 3.07 3.98
CA VAL A 113 19.73 4.19 4.49
C VAL A 113 18.28 4.08 4.02
N LEU A 114 17.38 3.62 4.90
CA LEU A 114 15.99 3.31 4.54
C LEU A 114 15.18 4.52 4.05
N ARG A 115 15.48 5.74 4.53
CA ARG A 115 14.78 6.96 4.08
C ARG A 115 14.99 7.28 2.59
N TRP A 116 15.95 6.64 1.92
CA TRP A 116 16.19 6.81 0.49
C TRP A 116 15.44 5.80 -0.36
N GLU A 117 14.81 4.81 0.26
CA GLU A 117 14.06 3.80 -0.47
C GLU A 117 12.86 4.38 -1.23
N PRO A 118 12.43 3.68 -2.30
CA PRO A 118 11.17 4.01 -2.95
C PRO A 118 9.98 3.88 -1.99
N THR A 119 8.87 4.52 -2.35
CA THR A 119 7.60 4.38 -1.63
C THR A 119 6.97 3.03 -1.98
N TRP A 120 7.28 1.99 -1.22
CA TRP A 120 6.91 0.61 -1.53
C TRP A 120 5.40 0.32 -1.60
N GLY A 121 4.54 1.14 -1.01
CA GLY A 121 3.08 0.96 -1.11
C GLY A 121 2.47 1.49 -2.42
N ASP A 122 3.24 2.27 -3.19
CA ASP A 122 2.79 2.88 -4.45
C ASP A 122 2.92 1.88 -5.61
N VAL A 123 1.78 1.54 -6.23
CA VAL A 123 1.71 0.51 -7.28
C VAL A 123 2.47 0.92 -8.56
N ASP A 124 2.53 2.22 -8.88
CA ASP A 124 3.30 2.69 -10.05
C ASP A 124 4.80 2.50 -9.80
N VAL A 125 5.23 2.75 -8.56
CA VAL A 125 6.62 2.53 -8.12
C VAL A 125 6.95 1.04 -8.09
N LEU A 126 6.07 0.20 -7.54
CA LEU A 126 6.23 -1.25 -7.53
C LEU A 126 6.33 -1.80 -8.96
N THR A 127 5.48 -1.33 -9.87
CA THR A 127 5.50 -1.74 -11.27
C THR A 127 6.85 -1.47 -11.91
N ARG A 128 7.39 -0.25 -11.74
CA ARG A 128 8.72 0.09 -12.25
C ARG A 128 9.80 -0.82 -11.67
N VAL A 129 9.81 -1.01 -10.34
CA VAL A 129 10.82 -1.85 -9.66
C VAL A 129 10.75 -3.30 -10.14
N LEU A 130 9.56 -3.89 -10.24
CA LEU A 130 9.38 -5.27 -10.68
C LEU A 130 9.79 -5.48 -12.14
N VAL A 131 9.45 -4.54 -13.03
CA VAL A 131 9.87 -4.57 -14.43
C VAL A 131 11.39 -4.36 -14.58
N GLY A 132 12.00 -3.58 -13.68
CA GLY A 132 13.44 -3.29 -13.70
C GLY A 132 14.30 -4.42 -13.13
N LEU A 133 13.91 -5.00 -11.99
CA LEU A 133 14.68 -6.02 -11.29
C LEU A 133 14.37 -7.45 -11.76
N LYS A 134 13.14 -7.71 -12.21
CA LYS A 134 12.67 -8.98 -12.79
C LYS A 134 13.02 -10.24 -11.96
N PRO A 135 12.65 -10.32 -10.67
CA PRO A 135 12.67 -11.62 -9.97
C PRO A 135 11.82 -12.66 -10.71
N THR A 136 12.05 -13.95 -10.48
CA THR A 136 11.39 -15.03 -11.25
C THR A 136 9.86 -14.95 -11.25
N ASN A 137 9.27 -14.54 -10.13
CA ASN A 137 7.82 -14.37 -9.94
C ASN A 137 7.33 -12.93 -10.23
N HIS A 138 8.10 -12.08 -10.93
CA HIS A 138 7.72 -10.68 -11.15
C HIS A 138 6.38 -10.49 -11.87
N GLN A 139 6.03 -11.35 -12.84
CA GLN A 139 4.76 -11.24 -13.57
C GLN A 139 3.55 -11.44 -12.66
N GLN A 140 3.65 -12.39 -11.73
CA GLN A 140 2.62 -12.65 -10.73
C GLN A 140 2.49 -11.48 -9.76
N MET A 141 3.60 -10.97 -9.21
CA MET A 141 3.57 -9.79 -8.35
C MET A 141 3.01 -8.56 -9.07
N LEU A 142 3.35 -8.38 -10.36
CA LEU A 142 2.79 -7.30 -11.18
C LEU A 142 1.27 -7.42 -11.31
N ALA A 143 0.76 -8.60 -11.68
CA ALA A 143 -0.67 -8.83 -11.79
C ALA A 143 -1.39 -8.60 -10.46
N ALA A 144 -0.82 -9.13 -9.37
CA ALA A 144 -1.38 -9.01 -8.02
C ALA A 144 -1.39 -7.56 -7.50
N PHE A 145 -0.28 -6.83 -7.56
CA PHE A 145 -0.27 -5.43 -7.10
C PHE A 145 -1.10 -4.49 -7.99
N SER A 146 -1.20 -4.79 -9.28
CA SER A 146 -2.03 -4.00 -10.19
C SER A 146 -3.53 -4.14 -9.90
N SER A 147 -3.97 -5.29 -9.36
CA SER A 147 -5.39 -5.50 -9.06
C SER A 147 -5.91 -4.56 -7.98
N SER A 148 -5.06 -4.14 -7.04
CA SER A 148 -5.44 -3.20 -5.97
C SER A 148 -5.03 -1.75 -6.25
N HIS A 149 -4.64 -1.40 -7.49
CA HIS A 149 -4.12 -0.06 -7.84
C HIS A 149 -5.04 1.07 -7.37
N ALA A 150 -6.34 1.00 -7.71
CA ALA A 150 -7.30 2.05 -7.35
C ALA A 150 -7.41 2.23 -5.82
N SER A 151 -7.52 1.13 -5.09
CA SER A 151 -7.62 1.11 -3.62
C SER A 151 -6.35 1.63 -2.94
N ALA A 152 -5.18 1.14 -3.37
CA ALA A 152 -3.89 1.61 -2.87
C ALA A 152 -3.70 3.11 -3.17
N LYS A 153 -4.09 3.56 -4.37
CA LYS A 153 -3.97 4.95 -4.77
C LYS A 153 -4.88 5.86 -3.96
N ALA A 154 -6.13 5.46 -3.71
CA ALA A 154 -7.06 6.21 -2.88
C ALA A 154 -6.50 6.41 -1.46
N LEU A 155 -6.02 5.33 -0.83
CA LEU A 155 -5.38 5.42 0.49
C LEU A 155 -4.14 6.31 0.50
N GLN A 156 -3.29 6.20 -0.53
CA GLN A 156 -2.09 7.03 -0.68
C GLN A 156 -2.46 8.52 -0.75
N VAL A 157 -3.42 8.88 -1.59
CA VAL A 157 -3.85 10.26 -1.83
C VAL A 157 -4.45 10.86 -0.57
N ILE A 158 -5.34 10.12 0.12
CA ILE A 158 -5.95 10.58 1.38
C ILE A 158 -4.87 10.77 2.45
N ARG A 159 -3.96 9.80 2.60
CA ARG A 159 -2.87 9.86 3.59
C ARG A 159 -1.95 11.05 3.35
N ASN A 160 -1.55 11.27 2.09
CA ASN A 160 -0.69 12.40 1.73
C ASN A 160 -1.42 13.73 1.97
N GLY A 161 -2.72 13.80 1.67
CA GLY A 161 -3.53 14.97 1.98
C GLY A 161 -3.61 15.27 3.47
N SER A 162 -3.75 14.26 4.32
CA SER A 162 -3.71 14.45 5.77
C SER A 162 -2.35 14.97 6.24
N ALA A 163 -1.26 14.39 5.76
CA ALA A 163 0.10 14.79 6.15
C ALA A 163 0.52 16.17 5.61
N HIS A 164 -0.04 16.58 4.48
CA HIS A 164 0.27 17.83 3.78
C HIS A 164 -1.03 18.52 3.37
N ASN A 165 -1.75 19.07 4.35
CA ASN A 165 -3.08 19.63 4.14
C ASN A 165 -3.04 20.98 3.40
N HIS A 166 -3.07 20.92 2.06
CA HIS A 166 -3.15 22.07 1.17
C HIS A 166 -4.10 21.82 0.00
N SER A 167 -4.45 22.88 -0.73
CA SER A 167 -5.46 22.87 -1.79
C SER A 167 -5.21 21.84 -2.89
N GLN A 168 -3.96 21.65 -3.32
CA GLN A 168 -3.60 20.66 -4.36
C GLN A 168 -3.90 19.22 -3.90
N ASN A 169 -3.48 18.81 -2.70
CA ASN A 169 -3.78 17.46 -2.22
C ASN A 169 -5.27 17.27 -1.96
N MET A 170 -5.97 18.32 -1.49
CA MET A 170 -7.42 18.25 -1.39
C MET A 170 -8.05 18.04 -2.76
N ALA A 171 -7.59 18.73 -3.81
CA ALA A 171 -8.06 18.53 -5.19
C ALA A 171 -7.83 17.10 -5.69
N ASP A 172 -6.68 16.48 -5.36
CA ASP A 172 -6.42 15.06 -5.68
C ASP A 172 -7.46 14.14 -5.01
N ILE A 173 -7.81 14.40 -3.73
CA ILE A 173 -8.88 13.65 -3.04
C ILE A 173 -10.24 13.93 -3.69
N MET A 174 -10.51 15.17 -4.11
CA MET A 174 -11.77 15.50 -4.82
C MET A 174 -11.87 14.77 -6.16
N GLY A 175 -10.73 14.49 -6.81
CA GLY A 175 -10.66 13.68 -8.02
C GLY A 175 -11.16 12.26 -7.84
N LEU A 176 -11.14 11.71 -6.61
CA LEU A 176 -11.67 10.38 -6.31
C LEU A 176 -13.20 10.34 -6.30
N ARG A 177 -13.90 11.48 -6.16
CA ARG A 177 -15.34 11.54 -5.90
C ARG A 177 -16.21 10.81 -6.92
N SER A 178 -15.81 10.77 -8.19
CA SER A 178 -16.58 10.10 -9.24
C SER A 178 -16.67 8.58 -9.07
N ALA A 179 -15.76 7.99 -8.30
CA ALA A 179 -15.72 6.55 -8.06
C ALA A 179 -16.50 6.12 -6.80
N TYR A 180 -16.98 7.05 -5.98
CA TYR A 180 -17.59 6.75 -4.69
C TYR A 180 -18.93 7.47 -4.49
N ARG A 181 -19.75 6.98 -3.57
CA ARG A 181 -20.85 7.76 -3.00
C ARG A 181 -20.27 8.61 -1.87
N VAL A 182 -20.32 9.92 -2.07
CA VAL A 182 -19.55 10.89 -1.27
C VAL A 182 -20.45 11.82 -0.46
N PHE A 183 -19.88 12.36 0.61
CA PHE A 183 -20.40 13.52 1.32
C PHE A 183 -19.36 14.65 1.31
N PRO A 184 -19.77 15.92 1.52
CA PRO A 184 -18.83 17.03 1.62
C PRO A 184 -17.86 16.84 2.78
N ILE A 185 -16.56 16.95 2.49
CA ILE A 185 -15.49 16.86 3.50
C ILE A 185 -14.81 18.22 3.71
N ASN A 186 -14.34 18.49 4.92
CA ASN A 186 -13.44 19.60 5.22
C ASN A 186 -12.04 19.13 5.68
N HIS A 187 -11.87 17.83 5.92
CA HIS A 187 -10.59 17.20 6.24
C HIS A 187 -10.37 15.93 5.40
N PRO A 188 -9.15 15.65 4.91
CA PRO A 188 -8.83 14.48 4.09
C PRO A 188 -9.32 13.14 4.65
N THR A 189 -9.11 12.87 5.94
CA THR A 189 -9.47 11.58 6.56
C THR A 189 -10.96 11.27 6.54
N GLN A 190 -11.82 12.26 6.33
CA GLN A 190 -13.27 12.03 6.23
C GLN A 190 -13.63 11.26 4.95
N ALA A 191 -12.81 11.38 3.89
CA ALA A 191 -13.00 10.62 2.65
C ALA A 191 -12.86 9.10 2.86
N LEU A 192 -12.23 8.65 3.95
CA LEU A 192 -12.12 7.23 4.31
C LEU A 192 -13.50 6.56 4.44
N PHE A 193 -14.54 7.34 4.74
CA PHE A 193 -15.92 6.88 4.95
C PHE A 193 -16.86 7.23 3.79
N TRP A 194 -16.33 7.64 2.63
CA TRP A 194 -17.10 7.54 1.41
C TRP A 194 -17.42 6.07 1.11
N LEU A 195 -18.53 5.80 0.43
CA LEU A 195 -18.98 4.43 0.22
C LEU A 195 -18.59 3.95 -1.17
N GLU A 196 -18.05 2.74 -1.23
CA GLU A 196 -17.87 2.04 -2.50
C GLU A 196 -19.26 1.72 -3.09
N PRO A 197 -19.52 2.03 -4.37
CA PRO A 197 -20.87 1.93 -4.95
C PRO A 197 -21.46 0.53 -4.98
N ASN A 198 -20.66 -0.51 -5.23
CA ASN A 198 -21.14 -1.86 -5.47
C ASN A 198 -21.41 -2.65 -4.17
N THR A 199 -20.56 -2.46 -3.18
CA THR A 199 -20.54 -3.19 -1.90
C THR A 199 -21.22 -2.40 -0.79
N SER A 200 -21.29 -1.07 -0.90
CA SER A 200 -21.67 -0.18 0.19
C SER A 200 -20.78 -0.24 1.43
N ASP A 201 -19.59 -0.82 1.31
CA ASP A 201 -18.59 -0.74 2.37
C ASP A 201 -17.91 0.63 2.34
N PHE A 202 -17.29 1.03 3.45
CA PHE A 202 -16.49 2.25 3.47
C PHE A 202 -15.25 2.09 2.59
N LEU A 203 -14.84 3.17 1.92
CA LEU A 203 -13.68 3.22 1.05
C LEU A 203 -12.47 2.59 1.72
N VAL A 204 -12.20 2.93 2.98
CA VAL A 204 -11.03 2.42 3.70
C VAL A 204 -11.10 0.91 3.97
N THR A 205 -12.25 0.37 4.36
CA THR A 205 -12.39 -1.07 4.68
C THR A 205 -12.44 -1.91 3.42
N TYR A 206 -13.08 -1.40 2.36
CA TYR A 206 -13.01 -1.98 1.02
C TYR A 206 -11.56 -2.01 0.51
N ALA A 207 -10.85 -0.88 0.60
CA ALA A 207 -9.46 -0.80 0.17
C ALA A 207 -8.55 -1.74 0.96
N ILE A 208 -8.74 -1.88 2.28
CA ILE A 208 -8.00 -2.87 3.09
C ILE A 208 -8.24 -4.29 2.57
N GLN A 209 -9.48 -4.64 2.22
CA GLN A 209 -9.79 -5.97 1.67
C GLN A 209 -9.10 -6.19 0.33
N GLU A 210 -9.12 -5.21 -0.57
CA GLU A 210 -8.41 -5.28 -1.86
C GLU A 210 -6.89 -5.42 -1.68
N LEU A 211 -6.30 -4.73 -0.70
CA LEU A 211 -4.87 -4.90 -0.37
C LEU A 211 -4.56 -6.30 0.17
N ARG A 212 -5.47 -6.89 0.95
CA ARG A 212 -5.36 -8.28 1.42
C ARG A 212 -5.37 -9.24 0.24
N ASP A 213 -6.37 -9.13 -0.64
CA ASP A 213 -6.52 -10.04 -1.78
C ASP A 213 -5.32 -9.94 -2.74
N ALA A 214 -4.85 -8.71 -3.01
CA ALA A 214 -3.62 -8.48 -3.77
C ALA A 214 -2.38 -9.06 -3.07
N GLY A 215 -2.27 -8.91 -1.74
CA GLY A 215 -1.15 -9.45 -0.98
C GLY A 215 -1.08 -10.98 -1.04
N LEU A 216 -2.21 -11.66 -0.89
CA LEU A 216 -2.30 -13.11 -1.01
C LEU A 216 -1.96 -13.60 -2.43
N ALA A 217 -2.42 -12.88 -3.47
CA ALA A 217 -2.10 -13.21 -4.85
C ALA A 217 -0.61 -13.01 -5.17
N ALA A 218 0.05 -12.01 -4.57
CA ALA A 218 1.45 -11.68 -4.84
C ALA A 218 2.45 -12.75 -4.36
N ILE A 219 2.04 -13.61 -3.43
CA ILE A 219 2.90 -14.58 -2.74
C ILE A 219 2.61 -16.05 -3.09
N ALA A 220 1.58 -16.31 -3.93
CA ALA A 220 1.20 -17.65 -4.36
C ALA A 220 2.37 -18.42 -5.01
#